data_AF-A0A9E2K8R7-F1
#
_entry.id   AF-A0A9E2K8R7-F1
#
_cell.length_a   1.000
_cell.length_b   1.000
_cell.length_c   1.000
_cell.angle_alpha   90.00
_cell.angle_beta   90.00
_cell.angle_gamma   90.00
#
_symmetry.space_group_name_H-M   'P 1'
#
loop_
_entity.id
_entity.type
_entity.pdbx_description
1 polymer ?
#
loop_
_entity_poly.entity_id
_entity_poly.type
_entity_poly.pdbx_seq_one_letter_code
_entity_poly.pdbx_strand_id
1 'polypeptide(L)'
;MKTAVKRGYRYSPAESAEWLKAQMSHLGISGLEELHQKTGIDRGSLSRYFRQERVPGIDVIAPLCKALEVSPETLLIALGAVDRKR
;
A
#
# COMPACT_ATOMS: atom_id res chain seq x y z
N MET A 1 -29.64 -3.26 21.30
CA MET A 1 -29.60 -2.92 19.86
C MET A 1 -28.24 -3.33 19.32
N LYS A 2 -28.17 -4.29 18.37
CA LYS A 2 -26.91 -4.65 17.72
C LYS A 2 -26.67 -3.64 16.60
N THR A 3 -25.85 -2.63 16.83
CA THR A 3 -25.43 -1.69 15.79
C THR A 3 -24.63 -2.50 14.78
N ALA A 4 -25.24 -2.84 13.65
CA ALA A 4 -24.53 -3.44 12.53
C ALA A 4 -23.55 -2.36 12.02
N VAL A 5 -22.31 -2.41 12.49
CA VAL A 5 -21.24 -1.55 12.01
C VAL A 5 -21.17 -1.78 10.50
N LYS A 6 -21.45 -0.74 9.71
CA LYS A 6 -21.28 -0.79 8.25
C LYS A 6 -19.85 -1.28 7.99
N ARG A 7 -19.70 -2.52 7.51
CA ARG A 7 -18.38 -3.09 7.23
C ARG A 7 -17.74 -2.26 6.12
N GLY A 8 -16.61 -1.62 6.43
CA GLY A 8 -15.81 -0.93 5.43
C GLY A 8 -15.23 -1.93 4.43
N TYR A 9 -14.73 -1.43 3.31
CA TYR A 9 -14.12 -2.28 2.28
C TYR A 9 -12.61 -2.37 2.50
N ARG A 10 -12.08 -3.57 2.67
CA ARG A 10 -10.65 -3.81 2.80
C ARG A 10 -10.11 -4.38 1.50
N TYR A 11 -8.99 -3.85 1.03
CA TYR A 11 -8.34 -4.36 -0.17
C TYR A 11 -7.88 -5.79 0.07
N SER A 12 -8.15 -6.65 -0.91
CA SER A 12 -7.52 -7.97 -1.00
C SER A 12 -6.05 -7.86 -1.41
N PRO A 13 -5.26 -8.94 -1.28
CA PRO A 13 -3.89 -8.98 -1.79
C PRO A 13 -3.77 -8.65 -3.28
N ALA A 14 -4.71 -9.12 -4.10
CA ALA A 14 -4.72 -8.85 -5.54
C ALA A 14 -4.94 -7.35 -5.82
N GLU A 15 -5.92 -6.75 -5.15
CA GLU A 15 -6.22 -5.32 -5.30
C GLU A 15 -5.10 -4.42 -4.77
N SER A 16 -4.41 -4.84 -3.71
CA SER A 16 -3.26 -4.12 -3.16
C SER A 16 -2.10 -4.10 -4.16
N ALA A 17 -1.82 -5.23 -4.80
CA ALA A 17 -0.81 -5.35 -5.84
C ALA A 17 -1.20 -4.55 -7.10
N GLU A 18 -2.48 -4.57 -7.48
CA GLU A 18 -3.00 -3.84 -8.63
C GLU A 18 -3.02 -2.32 -8.40
N TRP A 19 -3.38 -1.89 -7.19
CA TRP A 19 -3.27 -0.50 -6.76
C TRP A 19 -1.83 0.00 -6.85
N LEU A 20 -0.86 -0.80 -6.39
CA LEU A 20 0.55 -0.40 -6.47
C LEU A 20 0.97 -0.20 -7.93
N LYS A 21 0.61 -1.13 -8.82
CA LYS A 21 0.89 -1.00 -10.26
C LYS A 21 0.27 0.25 -10.86
N ALA A 22 -0.99 0.54 -10.53
CA ALA A 22 -1.69 1.72 -11.01
C ALA A 22 -1.02 3.01 -10.50
N GLN A 23 -0.66 3.06 -9.21
CA GLN A 23 -0.02 4.24 -8.63
C GLN A 23 1.39 4.46 -9.16
N MET A 24 2.19 3.39 -9.31
CA MET A 24 3.50 3.48 -9.96
C MET A 24 3.36 3.97 -11.40
N SER A 25 2.39 3.44 -12.16
CA SER A 25 2.14 3.89 -13.53
C SER A 25 1.72 5.37 -13.60
N HIS A 26 0.91 5.84 -12.64
CA HIS A 26 0.52 7.25 -12.56
C HIS A 26 1.71 8.19 -12.31
N LEU A 27 2.67 7.74 -11.50
CA LEU A 27 3.89 8.48 -11.15
C LEU A 27 5.05 8.26 -12.13
N GLY A 28 4.85 7.47 -13.18
CA GLY A 28 5.92 7.11 -14.13
C GLY A 28 7.00 6.19 -13.56
N ILE A 29 6.73 5.51 -12.44
CA ILE A 29 7.62 4.53 -11.82
C ILE A 29 7.52 3.21 -12.61
N SER A 30 8.62 2.80 -13.23
CA SER A 30 8.68 1.66 -14.14
C SER A 30 8.48 0.29 -13.46
N GLY A 31 8.72 0.21 -12.15
CA GLY A 31 8.45 -1.00 -11.37
C GLY A 31 9.12 -1.01 -10.00
N LEU A 32 9.15 -2.19 -9.38
CA LEU A 32 9.68 -2.37 -8.02
C LEU A 32 11.16 -2.04 -7.87
N GLU A 33 11.95 -2.17 -8.94
CA GLU A 33 13.37 -1.77 -8.92
C GLU A 33 13.50 -0.26 -8.70
N GLU A 34 12.78 0.54 -9.49
CA GLU A 34 12.81 1.98 -9.35
C GLU A 34 12.20 2.44 -8.02
N LEU A 35 11.13 1.79 -7.56
CA LEU A 35 10.56 2.06 -6.24
C LEU A 35 11.55 1.72 -5.11
N HIS A 36 12.32 0.64 -5.26
CA HIS A 36 13.41 0.31 -4.34
C HIS A 36 14.44 1.44 -4.29
N GLN A 37 14.90 1.95 -5.43
CA GLN A 37 15.85 3.07 -5.47
C GLN A 37 15.29 4.35 -4.82
N LYS A 38 13.99 4.62 -4.97
CA LYS A 38 13.34 5.80 -4.36
C LYS A 38 13.13 5.69 -2.86
N THR A 39 12.96 4.47 -2.34
CA THR A 39 12.54 4.24 -0.94
C THR A 39 13.65 3.68 -0.05
N GLY A 40 14.67 3.05 -0.64
CA GLY A 40 15.67 2.24 0.07
C GLY A 40 15.14 0.88 0.55
N ILE A 41 13.86 0.54 0.29
CA ILE A 41 13.24 -0.71 0.74
C ILE A 41 13.52 -1.80 -0.29
N ASP A 42 13.95 -2.99 0.14
CA ASP A 42 14.23 -4.08 -0.80
C ASP A 42 12.97 -4.49 -1.59
N ARG A 43 13.17 -4.84 -2.87
CA ARG A 43 12.11 -5.27 -3.79
C ARG A 43 11.25 -6.42 -3.24
N GLY A 44 11.86 -7.36 -2.53
CA GLY A 44 11.16 -8.50 -1.94
C GLY A 44 10.21 -8.04 -0.84
N SER A 45 10.63 -7.13 0.03
CA SER A 45 9.77 -6.52 1.05
C SER A 45 8.67 -5.68 0.44
N LEU A 46 8.97 -4.80 -0.53
CA LEU A 46 7.95 -4.05 -1.27
C LEU A 46 6.88 -5.00 -1.82
N SER A 47 7.31 -6.07 -2.48
CA SER A 47 6.40 -7.05 -3.06
C SER A 47 5.55 -7.77 -2.00
N ARG A 48 6.15 -8.19 -0.87
CA ARG A 48 5.43 -8.85 0.23
C ARG A 48 4.45 -7.92 0.93
N TYR A 49 4.76 -6.63 1.06
CA TYR A 49 3.85 -5.65 1.67
C TYR A 49 2.57 -5.51 0.84
N PHE A 50 2.70 -5.33 -0.48
CA PHE A 50 1.53 -5.16 -1.36
C PHE A 50 0.86 -6.48 -1.76
N ARG A 51 1.45 -7.63 -1.45
CA ARG A 51 0.76 -8.94 -1.41
C ARG A 51 0.18 -9.28 -0.03
N GLN A 52 0.32 -8.37 0.94
CA GLN A 52 -0.12 -8.56 2.33
C GLN A 52 0.49 -9.79 3.03
N GLU A 53 1.63 -10.27 2.55
CA GLU A 53 2.39 -11.40 3.12
C GLU A 53 3.24 -10.94 4.31
N ARG A 54 3.47 -9.64 4.44
CA ARG A 54 4.24 -9.02 5.51
C ARG A 54 3.65 -7.66 5.88
N VAL A 55 3.63 -7.35 7.17
CA VAL A 55 3.27 -6.01 7.66
C VAL A 55 4.53 -5.12 7.64
N PRO A 56 4.49 -3.94 7.01
CA PRO A 56 5.60 -2.99 7.05
C PRO A 56 5.78 -2.40 8.46
N GLY A 57 7.03 -2.17 8.85
CA GLY A 57 7.36 -1.43 10.07
C GLY A 57 6.98 0.04 9.96
N ILE A 58 6.92 0.74 11.10
CA ILE A 58 6.58 2.18 11.14
C ILE A 58 7.58 3.05 10.35
N ASP A 59 8.85 2.64 10.34
CA ASP A 59 9.96 3.24 9.62
C ASP A 59 9.81 3.14 8.09
N VAL A 60 9.02 2.18 7.60
CA VAL A 60 8.77 1.94 6.18
C VAL A 60 7.66 2.84 5.62
N ILE A 61 6.73 3.26 6.47
CA ILE A 61 5.53 4.02 6.07
C ILE A 61 5.91 5.37 5.44
N ALA A 62 6.77 6.15 6.11
CA ALA A 62 7.12 7.48 5.63
C ALA A 62 7.87 7.48 4.28
N PRO A 63 8.88 6.61 4.03
CA PRO A 63 9.48 6.45 2.71
C PRO A 63 8.47 6.08 1.61
N LEU A 64 7.55 5.14 1.88
CA LEU A 64 6.52 4.75 0.93
C LEU A 64 5.56 5.88 0.60
N CYS A 65 5.07 6.61 1.61
CA CYS A 65 4.19 7.76 1.40
C CYS A 65 4.84 8.82 0.51
N LYS A 66 6.13 9.11 0.73
CA LYS A 66 6.88 10.08 -0.08
C LYS A 66 7.07 9.59 -1.52
N ALA A 67 7.51 8.34 -1.70
CA ALA A 67 7.81 7.81 -3.03
C ALA A 67 6.56 7.56 -3.87
N LEU A 68 5.43 7.23 -3.24
CA LEU A 68 4.15 7.00 -3.89
C LEU A 68 3.24 8.24 -3.87
N GLU A 69 3.73 9.37 -3.37
CA GLU A 69 3.01 10.66 -3.29
C GLU A 69 1.59 10.54 -2.71
N VAL A 70 1.46 9.76 -1.63
CA VAL A 70 0.18 9.52 -0.96
C VAL A 70 0.21 9.85 0.52
N SER A 71 -0.97 10.13 1.07
CA SER A 71 -1.13 10.23 2.52
C SER A 71 -0.90 8.88 3.22
N PRO A 72 -0.55 8.88 4.52
CA PRO A 72 -0.48 7.66 5.32
C PRO A 72 -1.79 6.86 5.31
N GLU A 73 -2.94 7.53 5.38
CA GLU A 73 -4.25 6.86 5.32
C GLU A 73 -4.42 6.10 4.00
N THR A 74 -4.14 6.76 2.88
CA THR A 74 -4.24 6.16 1.54
C THR A 74 -3.33 4.94 1.42
N LEU A 75 -2.08 5.04 1.92
CA LEU A 75 -1.15 3.92 1.92
C LEU A 75 -1.66 2.75 2.79
N LEU A 76 -2.16 3.03 3.99
CA LEU A 76 -2.66 1.99 4.89
C LEU A 76 -3.91 1.29 4.33
N ILE A 77 -4.78 2.00 3.62
CA ILE A 77 -5.89 1.39 2.87
C ILE A 77 -5.35 0.49 1.76
N ALA A 78 -4.38 0.99 0.98
CA ALA A 78 -3.78 0.24 -0.12
C ALA A 78 -3.01 -1.01 0.31
N LEU A 79 -2.47 -1.01 1.53
CA LEU A 79 -1.83 -2.17 2.17
C LEU A 79 -2.86 -3.15 2.79
N GLY A 80 -4.16 -2.84 2.73
CA GLY A 80 -5.21 -3.61 3.39
C GLY A 80 -5.17 -3.53 4.93
N ALA A 81 -4.44 -2.58 5.50
CA ALA A 81 -4.32 -2.41 6.96
C ALA A 81 -5.53 -1.68 7.55
N VAL A 82 -6.19 -0.81 6.78
CA VAL A 82 -7.36 -0.03 7.18
C VAL A 82 -8.49 -0.19 6.16
N ASP A 83 -9.73 -0.19 6.64
CA ASP A 83 -10.89 -0.25 5.78
C ASP A 83 -11.13 1.10 5.09
N ARG A 84 -11.41 1.06 3.78
CA ARG A 84 -11.94 2.21 3.07
C ARG A 84 -13.38 2.47 3.51
N LYS A 85 -13.65 3.69 3.97
CA LYS A 85 -15.02 4.15 4.21
C LYS A 85 -15.75 4.26 2.86
N ARG A 86 -16.97 3.74 2.80
CA ARG A 86 -17.88 3.91 1.66
C ARG A 86 -18.39 5.34 1.60
#